data_AF-A0A2U1KBL7-F1
#
_entry.id   AF-A0A2U1KBL7-F1
#
_cell.length_a   1.000
_cell.length_b   1.000
_cell.length_c   1.000
_cell.angle_alpha   90.00
_cell.angle_beta   90.00
_cell.angle_gamma   90.00
#
_symmetry.space_group_name_H-M   'P 1'
#
loop_
_entity.id
_entity.type
_entity.pdbx_description
1 polymer ?
#
loop_
_entity_poly.entity_id
_entity_poly.type
_entity_poly.pdbx_seq_one_letter_code
_entity_poly.pdbx_strand_id
1 'polypeptide(L)'
;MILGCLVVNLRNPSLEVTPPPLDGSAEYCERIAVNGVSRLNFGSFDKVYRVLLKATTESSYAWYKRTQICFHRSPSLELCHCEKNDWRTSEDGVWSFVMSPYIQGILDIKYNSTIGDSLSISIEEVLQPWRYVFLVVGFALFFVAPAIEKYILSMVVADVKTHSINRMIRVIALSCIFQSSKDTRFAFAVIVCCLVIYGIRSIINLSSKDTSNVKKSKLKKL
;
A
#
# COMPACT_ATOMS: atom_id res chain seq x y z
N MET A 1 -20.48 7.19 -7.86
CA MET A 1 -20.17 7.06 -9.29
C MET A 1 -20.54 8.39 -9.91
N ILE A 2 -19.58 9.16 -10.42
CA ILE A 2 -19.86 10.44 -11.07
C ILE A 2 -20.37 10.10 -12.47
N LEU A 3 -21.64 10.42 -12.77
CA LEU A 3 -22.25 10.15 -14.06
C LEU A 3 -21.50 10.95 -15.14
N GLY A 4 -20.99 10.28 -16.18
CA GLY A 4 -20.25 10.91 -17.29
C GLY A 4 -18.72 11.01 -17.12
N CYS A 5 -18.14 10.48 -16.04
CA CYS A 5 -16.68 10.49 -15.84
C CYS A 5 -15.98 9.31 -16.54
N LEU A 6 -14.87 9.58 -17.21
CA LEU A 6 -14.03 8.56 -17.84
C LEU A 6 -13.39 7.65 -16.79
N VAL A 7 -13.34 6.34 -17.05
CA VAL A 7 -12.85 5.36 -16.09
C VAL A 7 -11.78 4.48 -16.72
N VAL A 8 -10.62 4.39 -16.07
CA VAL A 8 -9.56 3.44 -16.40
C VAL A 8 -9.37 2.43 -15.27
N ASN A 9 -9.24 1.16 -15.64
CA ASN A 9 -9.07 0.03 -14.71
C ASN A 9 -8.50 -1.18 -15.44
N LEU A 10 -8.20 -2.28 -14.74
CA LEU A 10 -7.59 -3.44 -15.39
C LEU A 10 -8.43 -4.13 -16.47
N ARG A 11 -9.77 -3.99 -16.47
CA ARG A 11 -10.62 -4.53 -17.54
C ARG A 11 -10.61 -3.63 -18.78
N ASN A 12 -10.39 -2.33 -18.59
CA ASN A 12 -10.21 -1.37 -19.67
C ASN A 12 -8.92 -0.58 -19.42
N PRO A 13 -7.76 -1.19 -19.73
CA PRO A 13 -6.46 -0.72 -19.23
C PRO A 13 -5.93 0.50 -19.96
N SER A 14 -6.51 0.86 -21.11
CA SER A 14 -6.10 2.02 -21.90
C SER A 14 -7.30 2.86 -22.32
N LEU A 15 -7.11 4.17 -22.32
CA LEU A 15 -8.11 5.14 -22.73
C LEU A 15 -7.43 6.30 -23.46
N GLU A 16 -7.98 6.71 -24.59
CA GLU A 16 -7.60 7.96 -25.25
C GLU A 16 -8.52 9.08 -24.78
N VAL A 17 -7.93 10.21 -24.42
CA VAL A 17 -8.65 11.38 -23.91
C VAL A 17 -8.23 12.62 -24.67
N THR A 18 -9.22 13.44 -25.00
CA THR A 18 -9.03 14.78 -25.56
C THR A 18 -9.74 15.73 -24.61
N PRO A 19 -8.99 16.42 -23.72
CA PRO A 19 -9.61 17.29 -22.73
C PRO A 19 -10.51 18.34 -23.40
N PRO A 20 -11.75 18.54 -22.96
CA PRO A 20 -12.62 19.60 -23.46
C PRO A 20 -12.17 20.98 -22.96
N PRO A 21 -12.49 22.06 -23.70
CA PRO A 21 -12.25 23.41 -23.22
C PRO A 21 -13.11 23.67 -21.98
N LEU A 22 -12.51 24.28 -20.97
CA LEU A 22 -13.21 24.70 -19.77
C LEU A 22 -13.99 25.99 -20.08
N ASP A 23 -15.29 25.98 -19.82
CA ASP A 23 -16.21 27.06 -20.18
C ASP A 23 -15.67 28.45 -19.78
N GLY A 24 -15.57 29.35 -20.77
CA GLY A 24 -15.12 30.73 -20.56
C GLY A 24 -13.60 30.90 -20.36
N SER A 25 -12.78 29.87 -20.57
CA SER A 25 -11.32 29.96 -20.46
C SER A 25 -10.60 29.42 -21.71
N ALA A 26 -9.30 29.75 -21.85
CA ALA A 26 -8.41 29.13 -22.84
C ALA A 26 -7.79 27.80 -22.36
N GLU A 27 -8.19 27.32 -21.17
CA GLU A 27 -7.67 26.12 -20.55
C GLU A 27 -8.58 24.92 -20.85
N TYR A 28 -7.98 23.74 -20.96
CA TYR A 28 -8.68 22.49 -21.18
C TYR A 28 -8.51 21.59 -19.97
N CYS A 29 -9.56 20.86 -19.60
CA CYS A 29 -9.54 20.01 -18.42
C CYS A 29 -10.28 18.71 -18.64
N GLU A 30 -9.67 17.60 -18.21
CA GLU A 30 -10.31 16.29 -18.16
C GLU A 30 -10.13 15.64 -16.79
N ARG A 31 -11.14 14.90 -16.36
CA ARG A 31 -11.13 14.14 -15.11
C ARG A 31 -11.30 12.65 -15.41
N ILE A 32 -10.34 11.86 -14.96
CA ILE A 32 -10.35 10.41 -15.10
C ILE A 32 -10.38 9.73 -13.73
N ALA A 33 -11.34 8.83 -13.53
CA ALA A 33 -11.36 7.95 -12.37
C ALA A 33 -10.45 6.73 -12.59
N VAL A 34 -9.50 6.54 -11.68
CA VAL A 34 -8.63 5.37 -11.62
C VAL A 34 -9.19 4.39 -10.58
N ASN A 35 -9.78 3.30 -11.07
CA ASN A 35 -10.43 2.33 -10.19
C ASN A 35 -9.48 1.21 -9.78
N GLY A 36 -9.26 1.13 -8.47
CA GLY A 36 -8.65 -0.03 -7.81
C GLY A 36 -9.59 -1.23 -7.68
N VAL A 37 -9.04 -2.32 -7.17
CA VAL A 37 -9.76 -3.54 -6.78
C VAL A 37 -10.18 -3.51 -5.30
N SER A 38 -11.11 -4.40 -4.95
CA SER A 38 -11.50 -4.59 -3.56
C SER A 38 -10.32 -5.08 -2.71
N ARG A 39 -10.25 -4.60 -1.45
CA ARG A 39 -9.29 -5.09 -0.44
C ARG A 39 -9.48 -6.57 -0.11
N LEU A 40 -10.65 -7.13 -0.37
CA LEU A 40 -10.90 -8.56 -0.18
C LEU A 40 -10.19 -9.41 -1.26
N ASN A 41 -9.70 -8.80 -2.34
CA ASN A 41 -8.91 -9.49 -3.35
C ASN A 41 -7.44 -9.58 -2.92
N PHE A 42 -7.12 -10.57 -2.10
CA PHE A 42 -5.74 -10.82 -1.65
C PHE A 42 -4.77 -11.15 -2.79
N GLY A 43 -5.27 -11.59 -3.96
CA GLY A 43 -4.46 -11.86 -5.14
C GLY A 43 -3.81 -10.61 -5.77
N SER A 44 -4.10 -9.42 -5.25
CA SER A 44 -3.48 -8.16 -5.67
C SER A 44 -2.47 -7.63 -4.66
N PHE A 45 -2.15 -8.37 -3.59
CA PHE A 45 -1.30 -7.87 -2.50
C PHE A 45 0.14 -7.56 -2.92
N ASP A 46 0.71 -8.44 -3.74
CA ASP A 46 2.02 -8.29 -4.37
C ASP A 46 1.98 -7.44 -5.63
N LYS A 47 0.89 -6.73 -5.91
CA LYS A 47 0.77 -5.88 -7.10
C LYS A 47 0.80 -4.40 -6.75
N VAL A 48 1.27 -3.61 -7.69
CA VAL A 48 1.05 -2.17 -7.76
C VAL A 48 0.52 -1.79 -9.12
N TYR A 49 -0.30 -0.74 -9.18
CA TYR A 49 -0.74 -0.18 -10.44
C TYR A 49 0.18 0.99 -10.78
N ARG A 50 0.75 0.96 -11.98
CA ARG A 50 1.40 2.12 -12.55
C ARG A 50 0.47 2.71 -13.59
N VAL A 51 0.09 3.96 -13.36
CA VAL A 51 -0.66 4.78 -14.31
C VAL A 51 0.37 5.50 -15.18
N LEU A 52 0.17 5.44 -16.49
CA LEU A 52 1.03 6.04 -17.51
C LEU A 52 0.19 6.99 -18.35
N LEU A 53 0.70 8.20 -18.56
CA LEU A 53 0.12 9.19 -19.46
C LEU A 53 1.15 9.56 -20.52
N LYS A 54 0.76 9.44 -21.79
CA LYS A 54 1.60 9.70 -22.97
C LYS A 54 0.78 10.43 -24.03
N ALA A 55 1.41 11.25 -24.87
CA ALA A 55 0.75 11.74 -26.08
C ALA A 55 0.64 10.61 -27.12
N THR A 56 -0.46 10.59 -27.89
CA THR A 56 -0.65 9.62 -28.99
C THR A 56 0.12 10.01 -30.25
N THR A 57 0.36 11.30 -30.46
CA THR A 57 1.10 11.83 -31.63
C THR A 57 2.57 12.08 -31.30
N GLU A 58 3.46 11.46 -32.10
CA GLU A 58 4.92 11.52 -31.94
C GLU A 58 5.50 12.95 -32.03
N SER A 59 4.79 13.89 -32.65
CA SER A 59 5.27 15.27 -32.82
C SER A 59 5.12 16.15 -31.58
N SER A 60 4.50 15.66 -30.50
CA SER A 60 4.12 16.49 -29.35
C SER A 60 5.16 16.49 -28.22
N TYR A 61 6.46 16.57 -28.51
CA TYR A 61 7.51 16.75 -27.47
C TYR A 61 7.36 18.06 -26.63
N ALA A 62 6.27 18.81 -26.76
CA ALA A 62 5.94 19.96 -25.93
C ALA A 62 4.73 19.73 -25.01
N TRP A 63 3.99 18.62 -25.12
CA TRP A 63 2.80 18.37 -24.29
C TRP A 63 3.15 18.39 -22.80
N TYR A 64 4.22 17.69 -22.42
CA TYR A 64 4.65 17.54 -21.04
C TYR A 64 4.99 18.87 -20.34
N LYS A 65 5.41 19.89 -21.11
CA LYS A 65 5.70 21.25 -20.60
C LYS A 65 4.45 22.09 -20.35
N ARG A 66 3.34 21.72 -20.97
CA ARG A 66 2.07 22.47 -20.95
C ARG A 66 0.95 21.74 -20.21
N THR A 67 1.18 20.49 -19.83
CA THR A 67 0.25 19.67 -19.06
C THR A 67 0.60 19.70 -17.57
N GLN A 68 -0.42 19.97 -16.76
CA GLN A 68 -0.37 19.82 -15.32
C GLN A 68 -1.28 18.68 -14.92
N ILE A 69 -0.79 17.83 -14.02
CA ILE A 69 -1.46 16.60 -13.64
C ILE A 69 -1.61 16.61 -12.12
N CYS A 70 -2.81 16.39 -11.64
CA CYS A 70 -3.11 16.29 -10.22
C CYS A 70 -3.74 14.92 -9.96
N PHE A 71 -3.12 14.14 -9.08
CA PHE A 71 -3.70 12.90 -8.58
C PHE A 71 -4.20 13.10 -7.15
N HIS A 72 -5.48 12.85 -6.93
CA HIS A 72 -6.10 13.00 -5.62
C HIS A 72 -7.10 11.87 -5.34
N ARG A 73 -7.44 11.68 -4.07
CA ARG A 73 -8.34 10.60 -3.64
C ARG A 73 -9.79 11.07 -3.47
N SER A 74 -10.01 12.37 -3.38
CA SER A 74 -11.25 12.95 -2.92
C SER A 74 -12.09 13.44 -4.10
N PRO A 75 -13.30 12.89 -4.33
CA PRO A 75 -14.19 13.35 -5.40
C PRO A 75 -14.79 14.74 -5.15
N SER A 76 -14.56 15.31 -3.96
CA SER A 76 -15.10 16.60 -3.54
C SER A 76 -14.40 17.81 -4.16
N LEU A 77 -13.26 17.63 -4.84
CA LEU A 77 -12.64 18.73 -5.58
C LEU A 77 -13.42 19.02 -6.86
N GLU A 78 -13.64 20.29 -7.15
CA GLU A 78 -14.15 20.74 -8.45
C GLU A 78 -13.17 20.36 -9.57
N LEU A 79 -13.68 20.28 -10.80
CA LEU A 79 -12.93 19.87 -11.99
C LEU A 79 -11.68 20.76 -12.20
N CYS A 80 -10.49 20.15 -12.22
CA CYS A 80 -9.19 20.86 -12.29
C CYS A 80 -8.99 22.01 -11.28
N HIS A 81 -9.55 21.88 -10.08
CA HIS A 81 -9.37 22.86 -8.99
C HIS A 81 -8.45 22.37 -7.86
N CYS A 82 -7.39 21.64 -8.20
CA CYS A 82 -6.38 21.27 -7.20
C CYS A 82 -5.58 22.48 -6.71
N GLU A 83 -5.08 22.41 -5.47
CA GLU A 83 -4.18 23.42 -4.93
C GLU A 83 -2.92 23.56 -5.79
N LYS A 84 -2.35 24.77 -5.84
CA LYS A 84 -1.21 25.09 -6.71
C LYS A 84 -0.01 24.14 -6.53
N ASN A 85 0.19 23.60 -5.34
CA ASN A 85 1.32 22.71 -5.00
C ASN A 85 1.07 21.23 -5.34
N ASP A 86 -0.17 20.84 -5.62
CA ASP A 86 -0.54 19.46 -5.93
C ASP A 86 -0.37 19.13 -7.41
N TRP A 87 -0.34 20.16 -8.26
CA TRP A 87 -0.07 20.03 -9.68
C TRP A 87 1.38 19.60 -9.94
N ARG A 88 1.53 18.54 -10.73
CA ARG A 88 2.80 18.02 -11.19
C ARG A 88 2.90 18.15 -12.70
N THR A 89 4.07 18.57 -13.18
CA THR A 89 4.41 18.55 -14.62
C THR A 89 5.07 17.22 -14.97
N SER A 90 5.05 16.87 -16.25
CA SER A 90 5.82 15.74 -16.79
C SER A 90 7.17 16.26 -17.27
N GLU A 91 8.26 15.53 -17.00
CA GLU A 91 9.62 15.97 -17.36
C GLU A 91 10.14 15.26 -18.63
N ASP A 92 9.72 14.01 -18.88
CA ASP A 92 10.35 13.11 -19.87
C ASP A 92 9.39 12.66 -21.00
N GLY A 93 8.37 13.45 -21.33
CA GLY A 93 7.38 13.09 -22.37
C GLY A 93 6.48 11.90 -22.03
N VAL A 94 6.65 11.32 -20.84
CA VAL A 94 5.77 10.33 -20.21
C VAL A 94 5.59 10.75 -18.76
N TRP A 95 4.35 10.81 -18.29
CA TRP A 95 4.08 10.91 -16.87
C TRP A 95 3.75 9.53 -16.32
N SER A 96 4.31 9.19 -15.17
CA SER A 96 3.99 7.93 -14.50
C SER A 96 3.77 8.14 -13.01
N PHE A 97 2.81 7.40 -12.48
CA PHE A 97 2.52 7.39 -11.05
C PHE A 97 2.22 5.97 -10.59
N VAL A 98 2.72 5.60 -9.41
CA VAL A 98 2.53 4.27 -8.84
C VAL A 98 1.61 4.35 -7.64
N MET A 99 0.52 3.59 -7.68
CA MET A 99 -0.47 3.52 -6.61
C MET A 99 -0.69 2.09 -6.11
N SER A 100 -1.26 1.98 -4.90
CA SER A 100 -1.75 0.70 -4.39
C SER A 100 -2.96 0.25 -5.23
N PRO A 101 -3.08 -1.05 -5.57
CA PRO A 101 -4.20 -1.57 -6.32
C PRO A 101 -5.54 -1.43 -5.57
N TYR A 102 -5.50 -1.22 -4.25
CA TYR A 102 -6.68 -1.10 -3.39
C TYR A 102 -7.18 0.34 -3.21
N ILE A 103 -6.48 1.31 -3.80
CA ILE A 103 -6.85 2.72 -3.75
C ILE A 103 -7.69 3.03 -4.98
N GLN A 104 -8.73 3.82 -4.80
CA GLN A 104 -9.43 4.50 -5.89
C GLN A 104 -8.94 5.95 -5.89
N GLY A 105 -8.63 6.46 -7.06
CA GLY A 105 -8.11 7.82 -7.22
C GLY A 105 -8.77 8.52 -8.39
N ILE A 106 -8.55 9.82 -8.44
CA ILE A 106 -9.02 10.73 -9.48
C ILE A 106 -7.79 11.44 -10.03
N LEU A 107 -7.71 11.46 -11.34
CA LEU A 107 -6.66 12.11 -12.09
C LEU A 107 -7.29 13.29 -12.83
N ASP A 108 -6.93 14.50 -12.43
CA ASP A 108 -7.28 15.71 -13.15
C ASP A 108 -6.10 16.12 -14.03
N ILE A 109 -6.39 16.32 -15.32
CA ILE A 109 -5.41 16.72 -16.32
C ILE A 109 -5.80 18.10 -16.82
N LYS A 110 -4.92 19.06 -16.59
CA LYS A 110 -5.07 20.44 -17.05
C LYS A 110 -4.09 20.73 -18.18
N TYR A 111 -4.58 21.35 -19.24
CA TYR A 111 -3.82 21.61 -20.45
C TYR A 111 -3.98 23.06 -20.91
N ASN A 112 -2.86 23.71 -21.25
CA ASN A 112 -2.80 25.14 -21.61
C ASN A 112 -2.33 25.33 -23.07
N SER A 113 -3.09 24.82 -24.05
CA SER A 113 -2.85 25.08 -25.47
C SER A 113 -4.08 24.78 -26.34
N THR A 114 -4.18 25.45 -27.49
CA THR A 114 -5.25 25.36 -28.48
C THR A 114 -5.22 24.12 -29.38
N ILE A 115 -4.21 23.25 -29.23
CA ILE A 115 -4.07 22.05 -30.06
C ILE A 115 -4.66 20.87 -29.29
N GLY A 116 -5.76 20.31 -29.80
CA GLY A 116 -6.46 19.12 -29.28
C GLY A 116 -5.69 17.82 -29.46
N ASP A 117 -4.43 17.78 -29.04
CA ASP A 117 -3.64 16.56 -29.05
C ASP A 117 -4.30 15.53 -28.11
N SER A 118 -4.44 14.30 -28.62
CA SER A 118 -5.02 13.22 -27.84
C SER A 118 -3.96 12.62 -26.90
N LEU A 119 -4.37 12.33 -25.68
CA LEU A 119 -3.52 11.74 -24.66
C LEU A 119 -3.95 10.29 -24.42
N SER A 120 -3.00 9.38 -24.42
CA SER A 120 -3.20 7.99 -24.04
C SER A 120 -2.91 7.82 -22.55
N ILE A 121 -3.93 7.40 -21.81
CA ILE A 121 -3.82 6.96 -20.41
C ILE A 121 -3.82 5.44 -20.41
N SER A 122 -2.87 4.84 -19.72
CA SER A 122 -2.82 3.40 -19.52
C SER A 122 -2.51 3.01 -18.09
N ILE A 123 -2.98 1.83 -17.68
CA ILE A 123 -2.68 1.21 -16.39
C ILE A 123 -2.01 -0.14 -16.64
N GLU A 124 -0.85 -0.32 -16.02
CA GLU A 124 -0.15 -1.59 -15.97
C GLU A 124 -0.09 -2.14 -14.53
N GLU A 125 -0.15 -3.46 -14.40
CA GLU A 125 0.14 -4.15 -13.14
C GLU A 125 1.64 -4.45 -13.06
N VAL A 126 2.27 -4.09 -11.95
CA VAL A 126 3.68 -4.42 -11.67
C VAL A 126 3.74 -5.30 -10.43
N LEU A 127 4.40 -6.46 -10.56
CA LEU A 127 4.63 -7.39 -9.47
C LEU A 127 5.71 -6.88 -8.51
N GLN A 128 5.46 -7.06 -7.21
CA GLN A 128 6.30 -6.69 -6.07
C GLN A 128 6.38 -7.87 -5.09
N PRO A 129 6.99 -9.00 -5.49
CA PRO A 129 7.00 -10.25 -4.71
C PRO A 129 7.66 -10.09 -3.33
N TRP A 130 8.57 -9.12 -3.17
CA TRP A 130 9.19 -8.79 -1.89
C TRP A 130 8.18 -8.44 -0.80
N ARG A 131 6.98 -7.99 -1.14
CA ARG A 131 5.90 -7.74 -0.16
C ARG A 131 5.52 -9.00 0.61
N TYR A 132 5.38 -10.13 -0.07
CA TYR A 132 5.11 -11.41 0.59
C TYR A 132 6.32 -11.90 1.38
N VAL A 133 7.53 -11.74 0.86
CA VAL A 133 8.76 -12.12 1.56
C VAL A 133 8.86 -11.37 2.90
N PHE A 134 8.67 -10.05 2.90
CA PHE A 134 8.67 -9.25 4.12
C PHE A 134 7.53 -9.63 5.08
N LEU A 135 6.35 -9.98 4.56
CA LEU A 135 5.23 -10.44 5.39
C LEU A 135 5.58 -11.72 6.13
N VAL A 136 6.06 -12.74 5.40
CA VAL A 136 6.39 -14.06 5.94
C VAL A 136 7.55 -13.96 6.93
N VAL A 137 8.62 -13.22 6.58
CA VAL A 137 9.77 -13.01 7.45
C VAL A 137 9.36 -12.25 8.72
N GLY A 138 8.61 -11.16 8.59
CA GLY A 138 8.14 -10.38 9.73
C GLY A 138 7.23 -11.20 10.66
N PHE A 139 6.31 -11.97 10.09
CA PHE A 139 5.44 -12.88 10.84
C PHE A 139 6.26 -13.95 11.58
N ALA A 140 7.19 -14.63 10.90
CA ALA A 140 8.05 -15.64 11.51
C ALA A 140 8.88 -15.07 12.67
N LEU A 141 9.54 -13.92 12.48
CA LEU A 141 10.34 -13.26 13.50
C LEU A 141 9.52 -12.91 14.76
N PHE A 142 8.25 -12.52 14.58
CA PHE A 142 7.35 -12.20 15.68
C PHE A 142 7.12 -13.43 16.61
N PHE A 143 6.97 -14.63 16.03
CA PHE A 143 6.76 -15.87 16.80
C PHE A 143 8.04 -16.52 17.32
N VAL A 144 9.16 -16.31 16.63
CA VAL A 144 10.47 -16.86 17.01
C VAL A 144 11.05 -16.12 18.23
N ALA A 145 10.82 -14.81 18.36
CA ALA A 145 11.28 -14.01 19.49
C ALA A 145 11.01 -14.65 20.88
N PRO A 146 9.77 -15.07 21.24
CA PRO A 146 9.53 -15.72 22.53
C PRO A 146 10.13 -17.13 22.67
N ALA A 147 10.40 -17.84 21.57
CA ALA A 147 11.02 -19.17 21.61
C ALA A 147 12.52 -19.09 21.92
N ILE A 148 13.21 -18.14 21.29
CA ILE A 148 14.63 -17.84 21.54
C ILE A 148 14.83 -17.43 23.00
N GLU A 149 13.93 -16.61 23.55
CA GLU A 149 14.00 -16.18 24.96
C GLU A 149 13.98 -17.36 25.93
N LYS A 150 13.05 -18.31 25.75
CA LYS A 150 12.98 -19.51 26.60
C LYS A 150 14.23 -20.38 26.48
N TYR A 151 14.76 -20.53 25.27
CA TYR A 151 15.95 -21.33 25.01
C TYR A 151 17.20 -20.71 25.65
N ILE A 152 17.42 -19.41 25.49
CA ILE A 152 18.56 -18.69 26.09
C ILE A 152 18.45 -18.71 27.63
N LEU A 153 17.26 -18.45 28.18
CA LEU A 153 17.01 -18.49 29.63
C LEU A 153 17.28 -19.89 30.24
N SER A 154 17.08 -20.95 29.45
CA SER A 154 17.36 -22.32 29.88
C SER A 154 18.85 -22.63 29.96
N MET A 155 19.71 -21.89 29.25
CA MET A 155 21.12 -22.24 29.07
C MET A 155 22.08 -21.33 29.86
N VAL A 156 21.74 -20.05 30.08
CA VAL A 156 22.57 -19.11 30.83
C VAL A 156 21.68 -18.29 31.76
N VAL A 157 22.06 -18.15 33.03
CA VAL A 157 21.58 -17.06 33.90
C VAL A 157 22.17 -15.75 33.36
N ALA A 158 21.72 -15.33 32.17
CA ALA A 158 22.15 -14.12 31.49
C ALA A 158 21.08 -13.05 31.67
N ASP A 159 21.28 -12.29 32.74
CA ASP A 159 21.43 -10.83 32.82
C ASP A 159 20.73 -9.94 31.76
N VAL A 160 20.51 -8.68 32.15
CA VAL A 160 19.77 -7.55 31.52
C VAL A 160 19.82 -7.43 29.97
N LYS A 161 20.77 -8.07 29.28
CA LYS A 161 20.98 -8.03 27.82
C LYS A 161 19.95 -8.82 26.99
N THR A 162 19.38 -9.90 27.53
CA THR A 162 18.43 -10.77 26.78
C THR A 162 17.12 -10.07 26.44
N HIS A 163 16.62 -9.21 27.35
CA HIS A 163 15.42 -8.40 27.11
C HIS A 163 15.63 -7.35 26.00
N SER A 164 16.86 -6.83 25.84
CA SER A 164 17.21 -5.87 24.79
C SER A 164 17.19 -6.49 23.39
N ILE A 165 17.75 -7.69 23.24
CA ILE A 165 17.77 -8.43 21.96
C ILE A 165 16.35 -8.81 21.53
N ASN A 166 15.50 -9.24 22.46
CA ASN A 166 14.14 -9.64 22.11
C ASN A 166 13.25 -8.45 21.68
N ARG A 167 13.47 -7.28 22.28
CA ARG A 167 12.86 -6.02 21.83
C ARG A 167 13.32 -5.65 20.42
N MET A 168 14.60 -5.81 20.11
CA MET A 168 15.14 -5.57 18.75
C MET A 168 14.48 -6.48 17.70
N ILE A 169 14.38 -7.80 17.96
CA ILE A 169 13.75 -8.74 17.02
C ILE A 169 12.28 -8.36 16.76
N ARG A 170 11.55 -7.94 17.79
CA ARG A 170 10.16 -7.46 17.64
C ARG A 170 10.07 -6.18 16.81
N VAL A 171 11.00 -5.24 16.99
CA VAL A 171 11.06 -4.01 16.16
C VAL A 171 11.35 -4.35 14.70
N ILE A 172 12.30 -5.26 14.44
CA ILE A 172 12.62 -5.72 13.08
C ILE A 172 11.39 -6.40 12.45
N ALA A 173 10.71 -7.28 13.20
CA ALA A 173 9.50 -7.95 12.74
C ALA A 173 8.40 -6.97 12.34
N LEU A 174 8.14 -5.96 13.18
CA LEU A 174 7.16 -4.89 12.89
C LEU A 174 7.57 -4.09 11.66
N SER A 175 8.84 -3.69 11.54
CA SER A 175 9.36 -2.98 10.37
C SER A 175 9.17 -3.78 9.08
N CYS A 176 9.42 -5.08 9.08
CA CYS A 176 9.15 -5.95 7.93
C CYS A 176 7.66 -5.98 7.59
N ILE A 177 6.76 -6.09 8.58
CA ILE A 177 5.31 -6.08 8.35
C ILE A 177 4.84 -4.74 7.77
N PHE A 178 5.40 -3.61 8.23
CA PHE A 178 5.09 -2.30 7.66
C PHE A 178 5.63 -2.14 6.25
N GLN A 179 6.85 -2.59 5.96
CA GLN A 179 7.43 -2.54 4.61
C GLN A 179 6.72 -3.47 3.62
N SER A 180 6.08 -4.53 4.12
CA SER A 180 5.32 -5.48 3.33
C SER A 180 4.07 -4.87 2.68
N SER A 181 3.44 -3.86 3.31
CA SER A 181 2.20 -3.26 2.80
C SER A 181 2.27 -1.74 2.76
N LYS A 182 2.10 -1.16 1.56
CA LYS A 182 1.82 0.29 1.44
C LYS A 182 0.46 0.67 2.06
N ASP A 183 -0.49 -0.27 2.17
CA ASP A 183 -1.75 -0.04 2.88
C ASP A 183 -1.55 -0.26 4.38
N THR A 184 -1.53 0.83 5.14
CA THR A 184 -1.36 0.83 6.60
C THR A 184 -2.39 -0.05 7.32
N ARG A 185 -3.63 -0.11 6.82
CA ARG A 185 -4.73 -0.89 7.42
C ARG A 185 -4.43 -2.40 7.48
N PHE A 186 -3.80 -2.96 6.45
CA PHE A 186 -3.44 -4.38 6.43
C PHE A 186 -2.33 -4.69 7.42
N ALA A 187 -1.28 -3.84 7.46
CA ALA A 187 -0.21 -3.99 8.43
C ALA A 187 -0.74 -3.96 9.87
N PHE A 188 -1.65 -3.03 10.18
CA PHE A 188 -2.31 -2.99 11.50
C PHE A 188 -3.12 -4.24 11.82
N ALA A 189 -3.91 -4.75 10.87
CA ALA A 189 -4.69 -5.98 11.07
C ALA A 189 -3.77 -7.18 11.39
N VAL A 190 -2.67 -7.34 10.65
CA VAL A 190 -1.67 -8.39 10.91
C VAL A 190 -1.06 -8.23 12.30
N ILE A 191 -0.69 -7.02 12.70
CA ILE A 191 -0.14 -6.74 14.04
C ILE A 191 -1.15 -7.12 15.14
N VAL A 192 -2.42 -6.71 15.01
CA VAL A 192 -3.48 -7.06 15.97
C VAL A 192 -3.66 -8.57 16.05
N CYS A 193 -3.75 -9.26 14.91
CA CYS A 193 -3.82 -10.72 14.86
C CYS A 193 -2.63 -11.38 15.57
N CYS A 194 -1.40 -10.91 15.30
CA CYS A 194 -0.19 -11.39 15.96
C CYS A 194 -0.25 -11.22 17.49
N LEU A 195 -0.73 -10.07 17.98
CA LEU A 195 -0.88 -9.81 19.42
C LEU A 195 -1.96 -10.69 20.07
N VAL A 196 -3.08 -10.91 19.39
CA VAL A 196 -4.14 -11.82 19.85
C VAL A 196 -3.62 -13.25 19.94
N ILE A 197 -2.95 -13.75 18.90
CA ILE A 197 -2.35 -15.09 18.89
C ILE A 197 -1.31 -15.22 20.02
N TYR A 198 -0.48 -14.18 20.23
CA TYR A 198 0.48 -14.16 21.33
C TYR A 198 -0.21 -14.23 22.70
N GLY A 199 -1.30 -13.47 22.90
CA GLY A 199 -2.10 -13.49 24.12
C GLY A 199 -2.69 -14.88 24.40
N ILE A 200 -3.32 -15.50 23.39
CA ILE A 200 -3.88 -16.87 23.49
C ILE A 200 -2.77 -17.87 23.86
N ARG A 201 -1.63 -17.82 23.18
CA ARG A 201 -0.48 -18.70 23.46
C ARG A 201 0.06 -18.50 24.87
N SER A 202 0.06 -17.26 25.38
CA SER A 202 0.44 -16.96 26.76
C SER A 202 -0.51 -17.64 27.74
N ILE A 203 -1.82 -17.47 27.57
CA ILE A 203 -2.86 -18.06 28.44
C ILE A 203 -2.76 -19.60 28.47
N ILE A 204 -2.60 -20.23 27.31
CA ILE A 204 -2.44 -21.70 27.20
C ILE A 204 -1.20 -22.17 27.96
N ASN A 205 -0.07 -21.45 27.84
CA ASN A 205 1.15 -21.79 28.57
C ASN A 205 0.98 -21.65 30.09
N LEU A 206 0.24 -20.65 30.57
CA LEU A 206 -0.07 -20.47 31.98
C LEU A 206 -0.90 -21.65 32.52
N SER A 207 -2.00 -22.00 31.84
CA SER A 207 -2.88 -23.11 32.22
C SER A 207 -2.13 -24.47 32.26
N SER A 208 -1.22 -24.70 31.31
CA SER A 208 -0.37 -25.89 31.28
C SER A 208 0.57 -25.96 32.49
N LYS A 209 1.19 -24.83 32.87
CA LYS A 209 2.11 -24.74 34.02
C LYS A 209 1.40 -25.03 35.34
N ASP A 210 0.19 -24.49 35.53
CA ASP A 210 -0.62 -24.76 36.74
C ASP A 210 -1.00 -26.23 36.86
N THR A 211 -1.41 -26.86 35.76
CA THR A 211 -1.75 -28.29 35.72
C THR A 211 -0.55 -29.17 36.11
N SER A 212 0.65 -28.84 35.61
CA SER A 212 1.89 -29.54 35.97
C SER A 212 2.25 -29.39 37.45
N ASN A 213 2.07 -28.20 38.02
CA ASN A 213 2.40 -27.90 39.42
C ASN A 213 1.46 -28.66 40.37
N VAL A 214 0.15 -28.73 40.04
CA VAL A 214 -0.84 -29.49 40.79
C VAL A 214 -0.53 -31.00 40.77
N LYS A 215 -0.10 -31.54 39.62
CA LYS A 215 0.29 -32.96 39.53
C LYS A 215 1.52 -33.26 40.39
N LYS A 216 2.52 -32.36 40.37
CA LYS A 216 3.76 -32.49 41.15
C LYS A 216 3.52 -32.37 42.67
N SER A 217 2.57 -31.55 43.11
CA SER A 217 2.21 -31.41 44.53
C SER A 217 1.45 -32.64 45.07
N LYS A 218 0.62 -33.29 44.24
CA LYS A 218 -0.03 -34.56 44.59
C LYS A 218 0.96 -35.72 44.73
N LEU A 219 1.95 -35.82 43.83
CA LEU A 219 2.99 -36.86 43.90
C LEU A 219 3.94 -36.72 45.10
N LYS A 220 4.11 -35.52 45.67
CA LYS A 220 4.93 -35.31 46.88
C LYS A 220 4.20 -35.64 48.19
N LYS A 221 2.89 -35.90 48.16
CA LYS A 221 2.07 -36.22 49.33
C LYS A 221 1.80 -37.73 49.50
N LEU A 222 2.31 -38.56 48.58
CA LEU A 222 2.35 -40.02 48.63
C LEU A 222 3.77 -40.45 49.01
#